data_AF-A0AAW9FW11-F1
#
_entry.id   AF-A0AAW9FW11-F1
#
_cell.length_a   1.000
_cell.length_b   1.000
_cell.length_c   1.000
_cell.angle_alpha   90.00
_cell.angle_beta   90.00
_cell.angle_gamma   90.00
#
_symmetry.space_group_name_H-M   'P 1'
#
loop_
_entity.id
_entity.type
_entity.pdbx_description
1 polymer ?
#
loop_
_entity_poly.entity_id
_entity_poly.type
_entity_poly.pdbx_seq_one_letter_code
_entity_poly.pdbx_strand_id
1 'polypeptide(L)'
;MTLKEFSKKKNIIETLLSALNLIEEKTKITKIDFYPDFDIFEYDRHNDKEYYFTGIQTFDNNHNYVLDCEFISPFVFPYDRLDEIEEHEDIVFSDKENLIESVKELDDFDYNLIEEYSFPTDFDGFKLNNIKVKYINNTKKEIIYEGGFLGASMNIDPDFWDLFSYINVKAIKKNQIEFFKDLLGESYILKLEGNYKLSFFILFSALENYINFKLNKTEHEGKRLKELIGEVYKTEHEIETLISDNLYTSLMNDINKQIEKRNVIAHGKNDINISANELNSFLLCVLTYIISVEFKWNSFQEIFEKT
;
A
#
# COMPACT_ATOMS: atom_id res chain seq x y z
N MET A 1 0.15 29.23 -1.55
CA MET A 1 0.55 28.16 -2.48
C MET A 1 -0.47 28.03 -3.60
N THR A 2 -0.04 27.89 -4.86
CA THR A 2 -0.90 27.65 -6.03
C THR A 2 -0.99 26.16 -6.37
N LEU A 3 -2.00 25.73 -7.15
CA LEU A 3 -2.11 24.35 -7.64
C LEU A 3 -0.83 23.88 -8.37
N LYS A 4 -0.18 24.77 -9.12
CA LYS A 4 1.06 24.47 -9.86
C LYS A 4 2.26 24.23 -8.94
N GLU A 5 2.31 24.90 -7.78
CA GLU A 5 3.34 24.66 -6.78
C GLU A 5 3.05 23.40 -5.99
N PHE A 6 1.77 23.19 -5.67
CA PHE A 6 1.26 22.00 -4.97
C PHE A 6 1.52 20.72 -5.77
N SER A 7 1.25 20.72 -7.08
CA SER A 7 1.47 19.57 -7.96
C SER A 7 2.93 19.16 -8.14
N LYS A 8 3.88 20.02 -7.76
CA LYS A 8 5.32 19.75 -7.81
C LYS A 8 5.86 19.16 -6.52
N LYS A 9 5.05 19.04 -5.47
CA LYS A 9 5.47 18.42 -4.22
C LYS A 9 5.74 16.93 -4.44
N LYS A 10 6.88 16.46 -3.90
CA LYS A 10 7.28 15.05 -4.02
C LYS A 10 6.20 14.17 -3.40
N ASN A 11 5.84 13.09 -4.09
CA ASN A 11 4.88 12.07 -3.64
C ASN A 11 3.49 12.61 -3.23
N ILE A 12 3.09 13.80 -3.69
CA ILE A 12 1.85 14.45 -3.23
C ILE A 12 0.59 13.59 -3.40
N ILE A 13 0.48 12.84 -4.50
CA ILE A 13 -0.67 11.93 -4.71
C ILE A 13 -0.70 10.85 -3.63
N GLU A 14 0.44 10.25 -3.29
CA GLU A 14 0.51 9.23 -2.24
C GLU A 14 0.19 9.82 -0.87
N THR A 15 0.72 11.01 -0.56
CA THR A 15 0.39 11.74 0.67
C THR A 15 -1.12 11.97 0.81
N LEU A 16 -1.79 12.40 -0.26
CA LEU A 16 -3.25 12.59 -0.25
C LEU A 16 -4.01 11.25 -0.12
N LEU A 17 -3.55 10.19 -0.77
CA LEU A 17 -4.14 8.86 -0.61
C LEU A 17 -3.99 8.35 0.84
N SER A 18 -2.83 8.54 1.46
CA SER A 18 -2.59 8.21 2.87
C SER A 18 -3.49 9.04 3.80
N ALA A 19 -3.67 10.33 3.54
CA ALA A 19 -4.57 11.19 4.32
C ALA A 19 -6.04 10.71 4.27
N LEU A 20 -6.46 10.07 3.18
CA LEU A 20 -7.78 9.43 3.05
C LEU A 20 -7.83 8.00 3.64
N ASN A 21 -6.75 7.55 4.30
CA ASN A 21 -6.57 6.20 4.83
C ASN A 21 -6.70 5.11 3.74
N LEU A 22 -6.23 5.40 2.52
CA LEU A 22 -6.20 4.46 1.40
C LEU A 22 -4.90 3.68 1.31
N ILE A 23 -3.77 4.34 1.57
CA ILE A 23 -2.46 3.71 1.63
C ILE A 23 -2.10 3.45 3.09
N GLU A 24 -1.56 2.27 3.35
CA GLU A 24 -1.00 1.88 4.62
C GLU A 24 0.41 1.37 4.42
N GLU A 25 1.27 1.69 5.39
CA GLU A 25 2.59 1.09 5.54
C GLU A 25 2.58 0.31 6.86
N LYS A 26 2.89 -0.99 6.76
CA LYS A 26 2.92 -1.91 7.90
C LYS A 26 4.23 -2.69 7.89
N THR A 27 4.84 -2.79 9.06
CA THR A 27 5.97 -3.69 9.31
C THR A 27 5.44 -4.91 10.04
N LYS A 28 5.84 -6.11 9.58
CA LYS A 28 5.50 -7.37 10.25
C LYS A 28 6.69 -8.32 10.22
N ILE A 29 6.79 -9.21 11.20
CA ILE A 29 7.76 -10.31 11.15
C ILE A 29 7.27 -11.37 10.18
N THR A 30 8.19 -11.97 9.41
CA THR A 30 7.92 -13.09 8.52
C THR A 30 9.07 -14.08 8.52
N LYS A 31 8.74 -15.36 8.38
CA LYS A 31 9.71 -16.44 8.21
C LYS A 31 10.21 -16.40 6.77
N ILE A 32 11.50 -16.59 6.60
CA ILE A 32 12.14 -16.71 5.30
C ILE A 32 12.34 -18.20 5.05
N ASP A 33 11.71 -18.69 4.00
CA ASP A 33 12.08 -19.98 3.41
C ASP A 33 13.34 -19.75 2.56
N PHE A 34 14.44 -20.33 3.02
CA PHE A 34 15.74 -20.20 2.39
C PHE A 34 16.25 -21.54 1.86
N TYR A 35 15.36 -22.52 1.66
CA TYR A 35 15.72 -23.80 1.10
C TYR A 35 16.36 -23.62 -0.30
N PRO A 36 17.55 -24.18 -0.56
CA PRO A 36 18.27 -23.95 -1.81
C PRO A 36 17.52 -24.44 -3.05
N ASP A 37 17.64 -23.66 -4.12
CA ASP A 37 17.27 -24.07 -5.46
C ASP A 37 18.40 -24.92 -6.08
N PHE A 38 18.29 -26.24 -5.91
CA PHE A 38 19.27 -27.20 -6.42
C PHE A 38 19.27 -27.35 -7.95
N ASP A 39 18.29 -26.79 -8.65
CA ASP A 39 18.32 -26.74 -10.11
C ASP A 39 19.35 -25.71 -10.61
N ILE A 40 19.75 -24.76 -9.76
CA ILE A 40 20.72 -23.70 -10.07
C ILE A 40 22.12 -24.04 -9.54
N PHE A 41 22.23 -24.75 -8.41
CA PHE A 41 23.52 -25.11 -7.79
C PHE A 41 23.64 -26.61 -7.47
N GLU A 42 24.76 -27.21 -7.89
CA GLU A 42 25.10 -28.59 -7.52
C GLU A 42 25.44 -28.70 -6.02
N TYR A 43 24.62 -29.48 -5.31
CA TYR A 43 24.81 -29.82 -3.90
C TYR A 43 26.14 -30.55 -3.65
N ASP A 44 26.90 -30.08 -2.64
CA ASP A 44 28.10 -30.74 -2.13
C ASP A 44 27.98 -30.87 -0.61
N ARG A 45 28.12 -32.10 -0.11
CA ARG A 45 27.90 -32.47 1.30
C ARG A 45 29.04 -32.08 2.23
N HIS A 46 30.19 -31.70 1.70
CA HIS A 46 31.43 -31.72 2.47
C HIS A 46 32.10 -30.35 2.65
N ASN A 47 31.61 -29.31 1.97
CA ASN A 47 32.19 -27.97 2.03
C ASN A 47 31.09 -26.92 2.17
N ASP A 48 31.42 -25.82 2.84
CA ASP A 48 30.59 -24.62 2.79
C ASP A 48 30.48 -24.16 1.34
N LYS A 49 29.24 -23.91 0.91
CA LYS A 49 28.93 -23.40 -0.42
C LYS A 49 27.97 -22.24 -0.35
N GLU A 50 28.05 -21.41 -1.37
CA GLU A 50 27.02 -20.41 -1.64
C GLU A 50 25.80 -21.12 -2.24
N TYR A 51 24.66 -20.91 -1.61
CA TYR A 51 23.37 -21.37 -2.07
C TYR A 51 22.51 -20.16 -2.46
N TYR A 52 21.70 -20.37 -3.48
CA TYR A 52 20.67 -19.44 -3.91
C TYR A 52 19.30 -20.04 -3.59
N PHE A 53 18.36 -19.21 -3.17
CA PHE A 53 17.00 -19.62 -2.87
C PHE A 53 15.98 -18.64 -3.45
N THR A 54 14.78 -19.16 -3.67
CA THR A 54 13.59 -18.36 -3.95
C THR A 54 12.47 -18.80 -3.04
N GLY A 55 11.75 -17.84 -2.49
CA GLY A 55 10.60 -18.12 -1.64
C GLY A 55 9.38 -17.32 -2.05
N ILE A 56 8.24 -17.74 -1.50
CA ILE A 56 6.94 -17.15 -1.73
C ILE A 56 6.34 -16.79 -0.38
N GLN A 57 6.00 -15.52 -0.19
CA GLN A 57 5.24 -15.07 0.97
C GLN A 57 3.84 -14.64 0.53
N THR A 58 2.80 -15.27 1.08
CA THR A 58 1.43 -14.82 0.85
C THR A 58 1.10 -13.62 1.75
N PHE A 59 0.27 -12.71 1.24
CA PHE A 59 -0.25 -11.58 2.01
C PHE A 59 -1.77 -11.62 2.12
N ASP A 60 -2.29 -10.95 3.14
CA ASP A 60 -3.70 -11.06 3.53
C ASP A 60 -4.68 -10.48 2.49
N ASN A 61 -5.95 -10.83 2.67
CA ASN A 61 -7.06 -10.32 1.84
C ASN A 61 -7.57 -8.94 2.27
N ASN A 62 -6.94 -8.31 3.27
CA ASN A 62 -7.28 -6.97 3.74
C ASN A 62 -6.64 -5.89 2.86
N HIS A 63 -5.65 -6.26 2.04
CA HIS A 63 -5.05 -5.40 1.04
C HIS A 63 -5.63 -5.67 -0.36
N ASN A 64 -6.10 -4.63 -1.04
CA ASN A 64 -6.50 -4.72 -2.44
C ASN A 64 -5.27 -4.90 -3.33
N TYR A 65 -4.18 -4.20 -3.02
CA TYR A 65 -2.95 -4.21 -3.83
C TYR A 65 -1.74 -3.82 -2.98
N VAL A 66 -0.66 -4.56 -3.08
CA VAL A 66 0.64 -4.20 -2.49
C VAL A 66 1.43 -3.41 -3.55
N LEU A 67 1.80 -2.18 -3.18
CA LEU A 67 2.52 -1.22 -4.01
C LEU A 67 4.03 -1.48 -3.98
N ASP A 68 4.53 -1.74 -2.78
CA ASP A 68 5.96 -1.94 -2.53
C ASP A 68 6.14 -2.82 -1.30
N CYS A 69 7.25 -3.55 -1.26
CA CYS A 69 7.68 -4.26 -0.07
C CYS A 69 9.19 -4.45 0.00
N GLU A 70 9.70 -4.51 1.21
CA GLU A 70 11.14 -4.63 1.48
C GLU A 70 11.36 -5.50 2.72
N PHE A 71 12.31 -6.43 2.64
CA PHE A 71 12.81 -7.17 3.80
C PHE A 71 13.87 -6.32 4.49
N ILE A 72 13.71 -6.13 5.79
CA ILE A 72 14.63 -5.38 6.65
C ILE A 72 15.05 -6.25 7.83
N SER A 73 16.27 -6.01 8.31
CA SER A 73 16.83 -6.63 9.53
C SER A 73 16.57 -8.13 9.62
N PRO A 74 17.17 -8.96 8.75
CA PRO A 74 17.05 -10.40 8.87
C PRO A 74 17.82 -10.89 10.10
N PHE A 75 17.26 -11.85 10.82
CA PHE A 75 17.80 -12.42 12.06
C PHE A 75 17.49 -13.92 12.14
N VAL A 76 18.31 -14.65 12.90
CA VAL A 76 18.09 -16.07 13.17
C VAL A 76 17.50 -16.23 14.57
N PHE A 77 16.38 -16.95 14.66
CA PHE A 77 15.72 -17.23 15.93
C PHE A 77 15.84 -18.73 16.27
N PRO A 78 16.58 -19.08 17.34
CA PRO A 78 16.65 -20.44 17.86
C PRO A 78 15.39 -20.82 18.65
N TYR A 79 14.88 -22.03 18.46
CA TYR A 79 13.64 -22.45 19.14
C TYR A 79 13.80 -22.68 20.65
N ASP A 80 15.01 -23.00 21.12
CA ASP A 80 15.30 -23.17 22.55
C ASP A 80 15.14 -21.87 23.35
N ARG A 81 15.15 -20.71 22.67
CA ARG A 81 14.86 -19.40 23.27
C ARG A 81 13.40 -19.20 23.64
N LEU A 82 12.48 -20.00 23.10
CA LEU A 82 11.07 -19.93 23.49
C LEU A 82 10.89 -20.29 24.96
N ASP A 83 11.58 -21.31 25.45
CA ASP A 83 11.52 -21.70 26.87
C ASP A 83 12.00 -20.56 27.78
N GLU A 84 13.05 -19.86 27.37
CA GLU A 84 13.56 -18.70 28.10
C GLU A 84 12.52 -17.56 28.14
N ILE A 85 11.85 -17.27 27.02
CA ILE A 85 10.81 -16.22 26.96
C ILE A 85 9.61 -16.60 27.84
N GLU A 86 9.15 -17.86 27.78
CA GLU A 86 8.03 -18.33 28.63
C GLU A 86 8.35 -18.16 30.12
N GLU A 87 9.58 -18.49 30.53
CA GLU A 87 10.02 -18.35 31.92
C GLU A 87 10.11 -16.90 32.41
N HIS A 88 10.53 -15.97 31.55
CA HIS A 88 10.77 -14.58 31.93
C HIS A 88 9.55 -13.66 31.79
N GLU A 89 8.68 -13.93 30.81
CA GLU A 89 7.59 -13.04 30.42
C GLU A 89 6.20 -13.56 30.83
N ASP A 90 6.10 -14.72 31.50
CA ASP A 90 4.84 -15.37 31.89
C ASP A 90 3.91 -15.62 30.69
N ILE A 91 4.51 -15.98 29.56
CA ILE A 91 3.85 -16.30 28.28
C ILE A 91 3.83 -17.81 28.09
N VAL A 92 2.85 -18.33 27.34
CA VAL A 92 2.81 -19.74 26.92
C VAL A 92 2.60 -19.79 25.41
N PHE A 93 3.56 -20.37 24.68
CA PHE A 93 3.44 -20.58 23.24
C PHE A 93 2.70 -21.89 22.95
N SER A 94 1.77 -21.85 22.00
CA SER A 94 0.94 -23.00 21.62
C SER A 94 1.66 -23.98 20.69
N ASP A 95 2.55 -23.49 19.82
CA ASP A 95 3.33 -24.25 18.85
C ASP A 95 4.78 -23.74 18.75
N LYS A 96 5.69 -24.43 19.43
CA LYS A 96 7.11 -24.04 19.48
C LYS A 96 7.85 -24.25 18.15
N GLU A 97 7.30 -25.03 17.22
CA GLU A 97 7.88 -25.24 15.88
C GLU A 97 7.43 -24.16 14.88
N ASN A 98 6.39 -23.38 15.21
CA ASN A 98 5.87 -22.31 14.36
C ASN A 98 5.73 -20.99 15.14
N LEU A 99 6.87 -20.32 15.36
CA LEU A 99 6.96 -19.04 16.07
C LEU A 99 5.90 -18.02 15.62
N ILE A 100 5.67 -17.87 14.31
CA ILE A 100 4.76 -16.85 13.79
C ILE A 100 3.31 -17.16 14.16
N GLU A 101 2.89 -18.41 14.07
CA GLU A 101 1.52 -18.76 14.42
C GLU A 101 1.30 -18.65 15.93
N SER A 102 2.26 -19.13 16.72
CA SER A 102 2.22 -19.00 18.18
C SER A 102 2.17 -17.55 18.65
N VAL A 103 2.94 -16.65 18.03
CA VAL A 103 2.94 -15.24 18.39
C VAL A 103 1.65 -14.53 17.98
N LYS A 104 0.98 -14.96 16.89
CA LYS A 104 -0.32 -14.38 16.50
C LYS A 104 -1.45 -14.70 17.47
N GLU A 105 -1.35 -15.83 18.20
CA GLU A 105 -2.36 -16.23 19.18
C GLU A 105 -2.24 -15.44 20.50
N LEU A 106 -1.11 -14.75 20.70
CA LEU A 106 -0.86 -13.93 21.87
C LEU A 106 -1.34 -12.49 21.62
N ASP A 107 -2.41 -12.10 22.32
CA ASP A 107 -2.86 -10.71 22.36
C ASP A 107 -1.74 -9.83 22.95
N ASP A 108 -1.41 -8.73 22.27
CA ASP A 108 -0.41 -7.72 22.69
C ASP A 108 1.06 -8.22 22.86
N PHE A 109 1.47 -9.29 22.18
CA PHE A 109 2.87 -9.76 22.21
C PHE A 109 3.86 -8.68 21.75
N ASP A 110 4.90 -8.42 22.55
CA ASP A 110 5.98 -7.50 22.19
C ASP A 110 6.97 -8.18 21.23
N TYR A 111 6.83 -7.87 19.94
CA TYR A 111 7.71 -8.36 18.89
C TYR A 111 9.18 -7.98 19.06
N ASN A 112 9.52 -7.00 19.92
CA ASN A 112 10.91 -6.69 20.24
C ASN A 112 11.60 -7.83 21.02
N LEU A 113 10.83 -8.62 21.78
CA LEU A 113 11.36 -9.78 22.51
C LEU A 113 11.96 -10.81 21.55
N ILE A 114 11.37 -11.01 20.36
CA ILE A 114 11.94 -11.92 19.37
C ILE A 114 13.33 -11.46 18.94
N GLU A 115 13.51 -10.15 18.71
CA GLU A 115 14.80 -9.59 18.31
C GLU A 115 15.85 -9.70 19.44
N GLU A 116 15.46 -9.47 20.69
CA GLU A 116 16.36 -9.55 21.85
C GLU A 116 16.95 -10.94 22.07
N TYR A 117 16.17 -11.99 21.81
CA TYR A 117 16.58 -13.39 21.94
C TYR A 117 17.10 -13.99 20.62
N SER A 118 17.23 -13.18 19.55
CA SER A 118 17.75 -13.60 18.25
C SER A 118 19.27 -13.44 18.12
N PHE A 119 19.82 -14.08 17.09
CA PHE A 119 21.22 -13.94 16.69
C PHE A 119 21.37 -13.29 15.31
N PRO A 120 22.51 -12.65 15.03
CA PRO A 120 22.79 -12.10 13.71
C PRO A 120 22.83 -13.20 12.64
N THR A 121 22.62 -12.80 11.38
CA THR A 121 22.66 -13.68 10.21
C THR A 121 24.08 -14.00 9.69
N ASP A 122 25.11 -13.69 10.49
CA ASP A 122 26.52 -14.00 10.22
C ASP A 122 27.09 -14.67 11.48
N PHE A 123 27.14 -16.00 11.46
CA PHE A 123 27.66 -16.83 12.55
C PHE A 123 28.38 -18.07 12.00
N ASP A 124 28.95 -18.89 12.89
CA ASP A 124 29.77 -20.02 12.48
C ASP A 124 28.97 -21.04 11.65
N GLY A 125 29.40 -21.23 10.40
CA GLY A 125 28.74 -22.12 9.42
C GLY A 125 27.55 -21.52 8.66
N PHE A 126 27.07 -20.31 8.96
CA PHE A 126 25.98 -19.68 8.22
C PHE A 126 26.17 -18.16 8.07
N LYS A 127 26.07 -17.69 6.83
CA LYS A 127 26.09 -16.26 6.51
C LYS A 127 25.07 -15.93 5.44
N LEU A 128 24.05 -15.14 5.79
CA LEU A 128 23.14 -14.58 4.80
C LEU A 128 23.87 -13.50 3.99
N ASN A 129 23.87 -13.62 2.67
CA ASN A 129 24.47 -12.63 1.78
C ASN A 129 23.48 -11.50 1.49
N ASN A 130 22.28 -11.87 1.03
CA ASN A 130 21.20 -10.93 0.78
C ASN A 130 19.84 -11.62 0.76
N ILE A 131 18.80 -10.80 0.94
CA ILE A 131 17.42 -11.12 0.61
C ILE A 131 16.80 -9.88 -0.02
N LYS A 132 16.03 -10.06 -1.08
CA LYS A 132 15.31 -8.97 -1.74
C LYS A 132 14.02 -9.46 -2.37
N VAL A 133 13.08 -8.54 -2.52
CA VAL A 133 11.86 -8.78 -3.28
C VAL A 133 12.22 -8.86 -4.76
N LYS A 134 11.85 -9.96 -5.40
CA LYS A 134 12.01 -10.17 -6.84
C LYS A 134 10.88 -9.50 -7.60
N TYR A 135 9.63 -9.78 -7.21
CA TYR A 135 8.43 -9.09 -7.71
C TYR A 135 7.22 -9.39 -6.82
N ILE A 136 6.17 -8.58 -7.00
CA ILE A 136 4.89 -8.69 -6.29
C ILE A 136 3.81 -9.16 -7.25
N ASN A 137 3.14 -10.26 -6.92
CA ASN A 137 2.02 -10.79 -7.67
C ASN A 137 0.69 -10.46 -6.97
N ASN A 138 0.12 -9.31 -7.32
CA ASN A 138 -1.14 -8.86 -6.74
C ASN A 138 -2.36 -9.74 -7.09
N THR A 139 -2.31 -10.46 -8.22
CA THR A 139 -3.38 -11.37 -8.64
C THR A 139 -3.41 -12.63 -7.76
N LYS A 140 -2.24 -13.21 -7.46
CA LYS A 140 -2.14 -14.40 -6.60
C LYS A 140 -1.98 -14.07 -5.11
N LYS A 141 -1.82 -12.79 -4.76
CA LYS A 141 -1.54 -12.32 -3.39
C LYS A 141 -0.22 -12.87 -2.84
N GLU A 142 0.82 -12.86 -3.68
CA GLU A 142 2.15 -13.40 -3.38
C GLU A 142 3.23 -12.32 -3.51
N ILE A 143 4.17 -12.29 -2.59
CA ILE A 143 5.45 -11.59 -2.67
C ILE A 143 6.50 -12.66 -2.97
N ILE A 144 7.15 -12.54 -4.12
CA ILE A 144 8.22 -13.45 -4.52
C ILE A 144 9.54 -12.81 -4.17
N TYR A 145 10.38 -13.54 -3.45
CA TYR A 145 11.70 -13.06 -3.02
C TYR A 145 12.79 -14.03 -3.42
N GLU A 146 14.01 -13.49 -3.49
CA GLU A 146 15.20 -14.26 -3.78
C GLU A 146 16.34 -13.78 -2.89
N GLY A 147 17.28 -14.68 -2.64
CA GLY A 147 18.43 -14.39 -1.81
C GLY A 147 19.51 -15.44 -1.98
N GLY A 148 20.55 -15.30 -1.18
CA GLY A 148 21.60 -16.30 -1.08
C GLY A 148 22.26 -16.30 0.28
N PHE A 149 22.83 -17.43 0.64
CA PHE A 149 23.58 -17.62 1.87
C PHE A 149 24.79 -18.52 1.64
N LEU A 150 25.80 -18.40 2.49
CA LEU A 150 26.90 -19.33 2.60
C LEU A 150 26.63 -20.27 3.78
N GLY A 151 26.77 -21.57 3.60
CA GLY A 151 26.75 -22.50 4.73
C GLY A 151 27.00 -23.95 4.37
N ALA A 152 26.95 -24.80 5.39
CA ALA A 152 27.07 -26.25 5.29
C ALA A 152 25.70 -26.95 5.16
N SER A 153 25.70 -28.26 4.88
CA SER A 153 24.47 -29.04 4.72
C SER A 153 23.51 -28.98 5.92
N MET A 154 24.06 -28.84 7.14
CA MET A 154 23.27 -28.74 8.38
C MET A 154 22.48 -27.43 8.49
N ASN A 155 22.85 -26.43 7.70
CA ASN A 155 22.22 -25.11 7.72
C ASN A 155 21.22 -24.93 6.58
N ILE A 156 21.01 -25.94 5.72
CA ILE A 156 20.01 -25.88 4.64
C ILE A 156 18.59 -26.07 5.18
N ASP A 157 18.45 -26.94 6.17
CA ASP A 157 17.19 -27.29 6.82
C ASP A 157 17.50 -27.56 8.30
N PRO A 158 17.75 -26.48 9.08
CA PRO A 158 18.14 -26.61 10.48
C PRO A 158 16.99 -27.07 11.36
N ASP A 159 17.24 -28.07 12.21
CA ASP A 159 16.21 -28.61 13.13
C ASP A 159 15.90 -27.70 14.33
N PHE A 160 16.72 -26.68 14.60
CA PHE A 160 16.75 -25.98 15.90
C PHE A 160 16.67 -24.45 15.82
N TRP A 161 16.60 -23.89 14.61
CA TRP A 161 16.44 -22.46 14.39
C TRP A 161 15.77 -22.19 13.05
N ASP A 162 15.28 -20.96 12.89
CA ASP A 162 14.69 -20.47 11.65
C ASP A 162 15.23 -19.08 11.28
N LEU A 163 15.17 -18.75 9.99
CA LEU A 163 15.48 -17.42 9.49
C LEU A 163 14.22 -16.56 9.44
N PHE A 164 14.28 -15.38 10.05
CA PHE A 164 13.21 -14.40 10.06
C PHE A 164 13.70 -13.06 9.52
N SER A 165 12.76 -12.20 9.15
CA SER A 165 13.00 -10.81 8.80
C SER A 165 11.73 -10.00 9.04
N TYR A 166 11.89 -8.71 9.33
CA TYR A 166 10.78 -7.79 9.21
C TYR A 166 10.53 -7.50 7.73
N ILE A 167 9.28 -7.50 7.31
CA ILE A 167 8.87 -7.05 5.99
C ILE A 167 8.06 -5.77 6.14
N ASN A 168 8.55 -4.70 5.53
CA ASN A 168 7.80 -3.47 5.33
C ASN A 168 6.92 -3.65 4.10
N VAL A 169 5.61 -3.46 4.27
CA VAL A 169 4.62 -3.60 3.21
C VAL A 169 3.88 -2.29 3.06
N LYS A 170 3.96 -1.70 1.87
CA LYS A 170 3.15 -0.55 1.47
C LYS A 170 2.01 -1.03 0.58
N ALA A 171 0.78 -0.83 1.01
CA ALA A 171 -0.39 -1.39 0.34
C ALA A 171 -1.58 -0.44 0.30
N ILE A 172 -2.48 -0.69 -0.65
CA ILE A 172 -3.80 -0.08 -0.72
C ILE A 172 -4.75 -0.94 0.11
N LYS A 173 -5.30 -0.33 1.16
CA LYS A 173 -6.31 -0.92 2.04
C LYS A 173 -7.57 -1.25 1.25
N LYS A 174 -8.17 -2.40 1.55
CA LYS A 174 -9.55 -2.68 1.16
C LYS A 174 -10.49 -1.87 2.07
N ASN A 175 -11.34 -1.03 1.48
CA ASN A 175 -12.27 -0.22 2.26
C ASN A 175 -13.71 -0.70 2.08
N GLN A 176 -14.23 -1.43 3.06
CA GLN A 176 -15.56 -2.03 2.96
C GLN A 176 -16.71 -1.05 3.22
N ILE A 177 -16.44 0.15 3.74
CA ILE A 177 -17.48 1.09 4.20
C ILE A 177 -17.79 2.13 3.11
N GLU A 178 -16.75 2.72 2.54
CA GLU A 178 -16.87 3.85 1.62
C GLU A 178 -16.47 3.44 0.21
N PHE A 179 -17.44 3.06 -0.63
CA PHE A 179 -17.15 2.51 -1.95
C PHE A 179 -16.34 3.45 -2.87
N PHE A 180 -16.47 4.77 -2.73
CA PHE A 180 -15.64 5.72 -3.48
C PHE A 180 -14.15 5.56 -3.17
N LYS A 181 -13.78 5.11 -1.96
CA LYS A 181 -12.40 4.87 -1.55
C LYS A 181 -11.80 3.66 -2.26
N ASP A 182 -12.58 2.58 -2.40
CA ASP A 182 -12.18 1.44 -3.23
C ASP A 182 -11.96 1.86 -4.70
N LEU A 183 -12.86 2.69 -5.25
CA LEU A 183 -12.70 3.23 -6.60
C LEU A 183 -11.46 4.14 -6.74
N LEU A 184 -11.14 4.97 -5.75
CA LEU A 184 -9.92 5.78 -5.76
C LEU A 184 -8.66 4.89 -5.76
N GLY A 185 -8.65 3.84 -4.93
CA GLY A 185 -7.57 2.86 -4.88
C GLY A 185 -7.39 2.15 -6.23
N GLU A 186 -8.47 1.62 -6.80
CA GLU A 186 -8.47 0.94 -8.10
C GLU A 186 -8.01 1.87 -9.23
N SER A 187 -8.50 3.11 -9.25
CA SER A 187 -8.03 4.12 -10.19
C SER A 187 -6.52 4.32 -10.09
N TYR A 188 -5.98 4.39 -8.87
CA TYR A 188 -4.55 4.58 -8.65
C TYR A 188 -3.73 3.37 -9.13
N ILE A 189 -4.20 2.14 -8.88
CA ILE A 189 -3.57 0.90 -9.37
C ILE A 189 -3.50 0.91 -10.90
N LEU A 190 -4.63 1.14 -11.56
CA LEU A 190 -4.71 1.19 -13.03
C LEU A 190 -3.79 2.25 -13.62
N LYS A 191 -3.59 3.37 -12.91
CA LYS A 191 -2.62 4.40 -13.31
C LYS A 191 -1.19 3.87 -13.26
N LEU A 192 -0.81 3.16 -12.19
CA LEU A 192 0.53 2.57 -12.04
C LEU A 192 0.80 1.51 -13.12
N GLU A 193 -0.22 0.75 -13.50
CA GLU A 193 -0.15 -0.25 -14.58
C GLU A 193 -0.14 0.36 -16.00
N GLY A 194 -0.29 1.68 -16.13
CA GLY A 194 -0.33 2.36 -17.43
C GLY A 194 -1.69 2.34 -18.12
N ASN A 195 -2.74 1.80 -17.48
CA ASN A 195 -4.10 1.74 -18.01
C ASN A 195 -4.87 3.05 -17.77
N TYR A 196 -4.40 4.13 -18.41
CA TYR A 196 -4.88 5.49 -18.11
C TYR A 196 -6.34 5.74 -18.49
N LYS A 197 -6.84 5.10 -19.55
CA LYS A 197 -8.24 5.25 -19.97
C LYS A 197 -9.18 4.65 -18.94
N LEU A 198 -8.90 3.43 -18.47
CA LEU A 198 -9.75 2.80 -17.46
C LEU A 198 -9.62 3.51 -16.11
N SER A 199 -8.39 3.85 -15.70
CA SER A 199 -8.14 4.66 -14.49
C SER A 199 -8.96 5.95 -14.49
N PHE A 200 -8.99 6.68 -15.61
CA PHE A 200 -9.80 7.89 -15.77
C PHE A 200 -11.30 7.66 -15.52
N PHE A 201 -11.87 6.57 -16.03
CA PHE A 201 -13.28 6.24 -15.81
C PHE A 201 -13.59 5.82 -14.37
N ILE A 202 -12.69 5.05 -13.77
CA ILE A 202 -12.83 4.64 -12.37
C ILE A 202 -12.71 5.87 -11.46
N LEU A 203 -11.77 6.78 -11.72
CA LEU A 203 -11.65 8.05 -10.99
C LEU A 203 -12.90 8.92 -11.11
N PHE A 204 -13.49 8.98 -12.30
CA PHE A 204 -14.76 9.68 -12.50
C PHE A 204 -15.89 9.06 -11.67
N SER A 205 -15.97 7.73 -11.69
CA SER A 205 -16.95 6.98 -10.90
C SER A 205 -16.73 7.21 -9.40
N ALA A 206 -15.48 7.31 -8.96
CA ALA A 206 -15.14 7.62 -7.58
C ALA A 206 -15.65 9.01 -7.17
N LEU A 207 -15.39 10.04 -7.99
CA LEU A 207 -15.89 11.39 -7.75
C LEU A 207 -17.43 11.42 -7.72
N GLU A 208 -18.11 10.80 -8.69
CA GLU A 208 -19.57 10.74 -8.72
C GLU A 208 -20.14 10.01 -7.50
N ASN A 209 -19.51 8.90 -7.10
CA ASN A 209 -19.93 8.14 -5.91
C ASN A 209 -19.75 8.98 -4.64
N TYR A 210 -18.63 9.67 -4.50
CA TYR A 210 -18.34 10.57 -3.39
C TYR A 210 -19.38 11.69 -3.25
N ILE A 211 -19.66 12.41 -4.34
CA ILE A 211 -20.65 13.49 -4.34
C ILE A 211 -22.03 12.98 -3.96
N ASN A 212 -22.42 11.82 -4.50
CA ASN A 212 -23.69 11.19 -4.16
C ASN A 212 -23.76 10.73 -2.70
N PHE A 213 -22.64 10.25 -2.15
CA PHE A 213 -22.53 9.86 -0.75
C PHE A 213 -22.75 11.05 0.18
N LYS A 214 -22.17 12.22 -0.14
CA LYS A 214 -22.38 13.46 0.63
C LYS A 214 -23.79 14.03 0.54
N LEU A 215 -24.43 13.95 -0.64
CA LEU A 215 -25.74 14.57 -0.89
C LEU A 215 -26.95 13.69 -0.56
N ASN A 216 -26.75 12.44 -0.13
CA ASN A 216 -27.81 11.53 0.32
C ASN A 216 -29.03 11.42 -0.64
N LYS A 217 -28.73 11.25 -1.94
CA LYS A 217 -29.49 10.87 -3.16
C LYS A 217 -30.99 11.19 -3.39
N THR A 218 -31.84 11.54 -2.42
CA THR A 218 -33.30 11.61 -2.67
C THR A 218 -33.81 12.91 -3.32
N GLU A 219 -33.07 14.02 -3.31
CA GLU A 219 -33.58 15.34 -3.73
C GLU A 219 -32.89 15.98 -4.95
N HIS A 220 -32.08 15.23 -5.69
CA HIS A 220 -31.15 15.82 -6.68
C HIS A 220 -31.25 15.24 -8.10
N GLU A 221 -32.36 14.55 -8.41
CA GLU A 221 -32.61 14.08 -9.77
C GLU A 221 -32.61 15.25 -10.78
N GLY A 222 -31.83 15.12 -11.85
CA GLY A 222 -31.75 16.08 -12.96
C GLY A 222 -30.70 17.18 -12.84
N LYS A 223 -30.02 17.34 -11.70
CA LYS A 223 -28.89 18.27 -11.55
C LYS A 223 -27.65 17.74 -12.27
N ARG A 224 -26.84 18.64 -12.83
CA ARG A 224 -25.57 18.27 -13.49
C ARG A 224 -24.50 17.99 -12.44
N LEU A 225 -23.58 17.05 -12.70
CA LEU A 225 -22.48 16.72 -11.78
C LEU A 225 -21.70 17.97 -11.29
N LYS A 226 -21.43 18.91 -12.20
CA LYS A 226 -20.77 20.19 -11.87
C LYS A 226 -21.51 20.99 -10.79
N GLU A 227 -22.84 21.00 -10.84
CA GLU A 227 -23.69 21.71 -9.88
C GLU A 227 -23.64 21.00 -8.52
N LEU A 228 -23.70 19.66 -8.53
CA LEU A 228 -23.62 18.83 -7.33
C LEU A 228 -22.26 18.96 -6.61
N ILE A 229 -21.16 19.03 -7.37
CA ILE A 229 -19.82 19.31 -6.81
C ILE A 229 -19.82 20.66 -6.09
N GLY A 230 -20.36 21.70 -6.72
CA GLY A 230 -20.45 23.01 -6.08
C GLY A 230 -21.33 23.02 -4.83
N GLU A 231 -22.44 22.28 -4.84
CA GLU A 231 -23.37 22.16 -3.71
C GLU A 231 -22.75 21.47 -2.49
N VAL A 232 -22.02 20.37 -2.71
CA VAL A 232 -21.25 19.70 -1.64
C VAL A 232 -20.23 20.66 -1.04
N TYR A 233 -19.43 21.31 -1.87
CA TYR A 233 -18.39 22.22 -1.39
C TYR A 233 -18.97 23.39 -0.59
N LYS A 234 -20.04 24.03 -1.07
CA LYS A 234 -20.71 25.13 -0.34
C LYS A 234 -21.25 24.69 1.02
N THR A 235 -21.89 23.53 1.05
CA THR A 235 -22.49 22.98 2.27
C THR A 235 -21.43 22.69 3.32
N GLU A 236 -20.33 22.06 2.93
CA GLU A 236 -19.30 21.60 3.87
C GLU A 236 -18.38 22.73 4.36
N HIS A 237 -18.10 23.71 3.50
CA HIS A 237 -17.30 24.90 3.83
C HIS A 237 -18.13 26.10 4.34
N GLU A 238 -19.45 25.98 4.41
CA GLU A 238 -20.37 27.02 4.87
C GLU A 238 -20.22 28.36 4.10
N ILE A 239 -20.04 28.28 2.79
CA ILE A 239 -19.85 29.45 1.92
C ILE A 239 -21.02 29.66 0.95
N GLU A 240 -21.43 30.92 0.78
CA GLU A 240 -22.50 31.27 -0.17
C GLU A 240 -22.01 31.32 -1.63
N THR A 241 -20.79 31.83 -1.83
CA THR A 241 -20.24 32.14 -3.15
C THR A 241 -18.91 31.43 -3.40
N LEU A 242 -18.88 30.61 -4.45
CA LEU A 242 -17.71 29.82 -4.85
C LEU A 242 -16.67 30.61 -5.65
N ILE A 243 -17.06 31.73 -6.25
CA ILE A 243 -16.21 32.50 -7.19
C ILE A 243 -14.99 33.11 -6.49
N SER A 244 -15.11 33.44 -5.20
CA SER A 244 -14.03 33.99 -4.39
C SER A 244 -13.10 32.95 -3.77
N ASP A 245 -13.46 31.66 -3.84
CA ASP A 245 -12.65 30.60 -3.26
C ASP A 245 -11.55 30.17 -4.25
N ASN A 246 -10.30 30.50 -3.92
CA ASN A 246 -9.14 30.22 -4.77
C ASN A 246 -8.85 28.71 -4.91
N LEU A 247 -9.13 27.91 -3.87
CA LEU A 247 -8.90 26.47 -3.90
C LEU A 247 -9.92 25.82 -4.84
N TYR A 248 -11.20 26.04 -4.60
CA TYR A 248 -12.29 25.52 -5.41
C TYR A 248 -12.16 25.93 -6.88
N THR A 249 -11.98 27.22 -7.16
CA THR A 249 -11.88 27.71 -8.54
C THR A 249 -10.68 27.12 -9.28
N SER A 250 -9.55 26.93 -8.59
CA SER A 250 -8.37 26.27 -9.16
C SER A 250 -8.63 24.81 -9.54
N LEU A 251 -9.28 24.05 -8.65
CA LEU A 251 -9.61 22.64 -8.87
C LEU A 251 -10.64 22.47 -9.99
N MET A 252 -11.68 23.30 -9.97
CA MET A 252 -12.79 23.19 -10.93
C MET A 252 -12.39 23.50 -12.37
N ASN A 253 -11.35 24.29 -12.59
CA ASN A 253 -10.83 24.52 -13.94
C ASN A 253 -10.39 23.22 -14.62
N ASP A 254 -9.78 22.30 -13.88
CA ASP A 254 -9.37 21.00 -14.42
C ASP A 254 -10.50 19.99 -14.38
N ILE A 255 -11.26 19.90 -13.29
CA ILE A 255 -12.41 18.97 -13.18
C ILE A 255 -13.42 19.22 -14.30
N ASN A 256 -13.75 20.48 -14.62
CA ASN A 256 -14.69 20.80 -15.69
C ASN A 256 -14.21 20.34 -17.07
N LYS A 257 -12.92 20.51 -17.38
CA LYS A 257 -12.34 20.01 -18.66
C LYS A 257 -12.49 18.51 -18.77
N GLN A 258 -12.28 17.78 -17.66
CA GLN A 258 -12.39 16.33 -17.66
C GLN A 258 -13.86 15.87 -17.77
N ILE A 259 -14.81 16.59 -17.14
CA ILE A 259 -16.26 16.32 -17.29
C ILE A 259 -16.68 16.47 -18.76
N GLU A 260 -16.23 17.53 -19.43
CA GLU A 260 -16.48 17.74 -20.86
C GLU A 260 -15.90 16.59 -21.68
N LYS A 261 -14.66 16.19 -21.41
CA LYS A 261 -13.99 15.08 -22.10
C LYS A 261 -14.74 13.77 -21.93
N ARG A 262 -15.20 13.43 -20.72
CA ARG A 262 -16.04 12.25 -20.44
C ARG A 262 -17.33 12.26 -21.28
N ASN A 263 -18.01 13.41 -21.38
CA ASN A 263 -19.22 13.53 -22.20
C ASN A 263 -18.93 13.29 -23.68
N VAL A 264 -17.80 13.78 -24.21
CA VAL A 264 -17.40 13.49 -25.59
C VAL A 264 -17.15 11.99 -25.79
N ILE A 265 -16.51 11.30 -24.84
CA ILE A 265 -16.30 9.86 -24.92
C ILE A 265 -17.65 9.10 -24.89
N ALA A 266 -18.56 9.47 -23.99
CA ALA A 266 -19.86 8.83 -23.86
C ALA A 266 -20.72 8.94 -25.14
N HIS A 267 -20.53 10.02 -25.92
CA HIS A 267 -21.21 10.20 -27.20
C HIS A 267 -20.47 9.58 -28.40
N GLY A 268 -19.34 8.88 -28.18
CA GLY A 268 -18.59 8.17 -29.23
C GLY A 268 -18.07 9.07 -30.35
N LYS A 269 -17.92 10.38 -30.09
CA LYS A 269 -17.69 11.36 -31.17
C LYS A 269 -16.26 11.37 -31.70
N ASN A 270 -15.27 10.89 -30.94
CA ASN A 270 -13.84 10.90 -31.30
C ASN A 270 -13.07 9.75 -30.62
N ASP A 271 -11.95 9.33 -31.24
CA ASP A 271 -10.94 8.53 -30.54
C ASP A 271 -10.22 9.43 -29.54
N ILE A 272 -10.37 9.13 -28.25
CA ILE A 272 -9.86 9.96 -27.16
C ILE A 272 -8.75 9.19 -26.46
N ASN A 273 -7.58 9.80 -26.44
CA ASN A 273 -6.48 9.36 -25.62
C ASN A 273 -6.42 10.16 -24.31
N ILE A 274 -6.13 9.46 -23.20
CA ILE A 274 -5.87 10.07 -21.90
C ILE A 274 -4.39 9.88 -21.62
N SER A 275 -3.64 10.97 -21.57
CA SER A 275 -2.22 10.94 -21.22
C SER A 275 -2.02 10.77 -19.72
N ALA A 276 -0.85 10.24 -19.32
CA ALA A 276 -0.45 10.13 -17.92
C ALA A 276 -0.52 11.48 -17.18
N ASN A 277 -0.12 12.58 -17.84
CA ASN A 277 -0.14 13.92 -17.26
C ASN A 277 -1.57 14.43 -17.01
N GLU A 278 -2.48 14.20 -17.96
CA GLU A 278 -3.89 14.57 -17.80
C GLU A 278 -4.52 13.80 -16.63
N LEU A 279 -4.30 12.49 -16.56
CA LEU A 279 -4.80 11.65 -15.48
C LEU A 279 -4.21 12.04 -14.13
N ASN A 280 -2.91 12.34 -14.07
CA ASN A 280 -2.26 12.81 -12.84
C ASN A 280 -2.86 14.14 -12.36
N SER A 281 -3.08 15.10 -13.27
CA SER A 281 -3.70 16.38 -12.91
C SER A 281 -5.13 16.17 -12.40
N PHE A 282 -5.89 15.30 -13.05
CA PHE A 282 -7.26 14.99 -12.64
C PHE A 282 -7.31 14.28 -11.28
N LEU A 283 -6.48 13.25 -11.09
CA LEU A 283 -6.38 12.52 -9.82
C LEU A 283 -5.99 13.46 -8.68
N LEU A 284 -4.98 14.31 -8.90
CA LEU A 284 -4.59 15.32 -7.93
C LEU A 284 -5.76 16.24 -7.56
N CYS A 285 -6.50 16.74 -8.56
CA CYS A 285 -7.62 17.64 -8.30
C CYS A 285 -8.76 16.95 -7.55
N VAL A 286 -9.10 15.70 -7.91
CA VAL A 286 -10.15 14.93 -7.22
C VAL A 286 -9.77 14.63 -5.78
N LEU A 287 -8.53 14.15 -5.54
CA LEU A 287 -8.07 13.87 -4.18
C LEU A 287 -8.04 15.14 -3.32
N THR A 288 -7.53 16.24 -3.88
CA THR A 288 -7.48 17.54 -3.18
C THR A 288 -8.89 18.03 -2.86
N TYR A 289 -9.83 17.89 -3.79
CA TYR A 289 -11.23 18.24 -3.57
C TYR A 289 -11.84 17.42 -2.43
N ILE A 290 -11.69 16.10 -2.45
CA ILE A 290 -12.25 15.22 -1.41
C ILE A 290 -11.65 15.56 -0.04
N ILE A 291 -10.33 15.74 0.04
CA ILE A 291 -9.64 16.09 1.29
C ILE A 291 -10.08 17.46 1.81
N SER A 292 -10.17 18.46 0.93
CA SER A 292 -10.70 19.78 1.27
C SER A 292 -12.06 19.68 1.93
N VAL A 293 -12.95 18.87 1.36
CA VAL A 293 -14.32 18.69 1.83
C VAL A 293 -14.38 17.87 3.12
N GLU A 294 -13.67 16.75 3.22
CA GLU A 294 -13.66 15.91 4.44
C GLU A 294 -13.11 16.63 5.66
N PHE A 295 -12.04 17.40 5.48
CA PHE A 295 -11.32 18.03 6.58
C PHE A 295 -11.57 19.53 6.71
N LYS A 296 -12.41 20.11 5.83
CA LYS A 296 -12.73 21.54 5.76
C LYS A 296 -11.50 22.44 5.63
N TRP A 297 -10.50 21.98 4.88
CA TRP A 297 -9.26 22.73 4.64
C TRP A 297 -9.41 23.65 3.44
N ASN A 298 -9.04 24.91 3.58
CA ASN A 298 -9.44 25.97 2.64
C ASN A 298 -8.31 26.42 1.70
N SER A 299 -7.13 25.80 1.80
CA SER A 299 -5.98 26.17 0.95
C SER A 299 -5.05 24.99 0.66
N PHE A 300 -4.35 25.06 -0.48
CA PHE A 300 -3.29 24.10 -0.82
C PHE A 300 -2.17 24.04 0.23
N GLN A 301 -1.89 25.17 0.91
CA GLN A 301 -0.87 25.21 1.96
C GLN A 301 -1.31 24.39 3.17
N GLU A 302 -2.54 24.61 3.62
CA GLU A 302 -3.12 23.89 4.76
C GLU A 302 -3.21 22.39 4.48
N ILE A 303 -3.66 22.01 3.28
CA ILE A 303 -3.68 20.61 2.86
C ILE A 303 -2.27 20.02 2.95
N PHE A 304 -1.26 20.69 2.39
CA PHE A 304 0.12 20.18 2.40
C PHE A 304 0.73 20.07 3.81
N GLU A 305 0.39 20.98 4.73
CA GLU A 305 0.95 20.99 6.08
C GLU A 305 0.30 19.97 7.02
N LYS A 306 -0.95 19.57 6.74
CA LYS A 306 -1.75 18.70 7.62
C LYS A 306 -1.86 17.25 7.12
N THR A 307 -1.32 16.95 5.94
CA THR A 307 -1.18 15.59 5.39
C THR A 307 0.26 15.12 5.45
#